data_AF-A0A1R1QM87-F1
#
_entry.id   AF-A0A1R1QM87-F1
#
_cell.length_a   1.000
_cell.length_b   1.000
_cell.length_c   1.000
_cell.angle_alpha   90.00
_cell.angle_beta   90.00
_cell.angle_gamma   90.00
#
_symmetry.space_group_name_H-M   'P 1'
#
loop_
_entity.id
_entity.type
_entity.pdbx_description
1 polymer ?
#
loop_
_entity_poly.entity_id
_entity_poly.type
_entity_poly.pdbx_seq_one_letter_code
_entity_poly.pdbx_strand_id
1 'polypeptide(L)' 'MKKIIILISIACFLSACQKNYTGKDVQWGADTVTEENKKCLRENQIPFKDKGGKTYIPEDAFDIAINSCS' A
#
# COMPACT_ATOMS: atom_id res chain seq x y z
N MET A 1 -6.79 -34.78 -11.51
CA MET A 1 -6.74 -33.47 -12.21
C MET A 1 -7.81 -32.49 -11.75
N LYS A 2 -9.09 -32.89 -11.67
CA LYS A 2 -10.21 -32.01 -11.27
C LYS A 2 -10.02 -31.32 -9.90
N LYS A 3 -9.45 -32.01 -8.91
CA LYS A 3 -9.15 -31.45 -7.57
C LYS A 3 -8.03 -30.40 -7.58
N ILE A 4 -7.05 -30.51 -8.47
CA ILE A 4 -5.93 -29.55 -8.58
C ILE A 4 -6.40 -28.25 -9.22
N ILE A 5 -7.28 -28.33 -10.23
CA ILE A 5 -7.88 -27.16 -10.89
C ILE A 5 -8.69 -26.32 -9.89
N ILE A 6 -9.41 -26.96 -8.96
CA ILE A 6 -10.17 -26.27 -7.90
C ILE A 6 -9.23 -25.54 -6.92
N LEU A 7 -8.10 -26.14 -6.54
CA LEU A 7 -7.11 -25.52 -5.65
C LEU A 7 -6.47 -24.26 -6.25
N ILE A 8 -6.13 -24.29 -7.55
CA ILE A 8 -5.56 -23.13 -8.26
C ILE A 8 -6.59 -22.00 -8.36
N SER A 9 -7.86 -22.35 -8.56
CA SER A 9 -8.95 -21.37 -8.66
C SER A 9 -9.09 -20.56 -7.37
N ILE A 10 -8.99 -21.20 -6.19
CA ILE A 10 -9.14 -20.56 -4.87
C ILE A 10 -7.94 -19.66 -4.54
N ALA A 11 -6.73 -20.06 -4.95
CA ALA A 11 -5.52 -19.25 -4.74
C ALA A 11 -5.55 -17.91 -5.50
N CYS A 12 -6.15 -17.87 -6.69
CA CYS A 12 -6.30 -16.65 -7.47
C CYS A 12 -7.27 -15.63 -6.86
N PHE A 13 -8.24 -16.05 -6.03
CA PHE A 13 -9.15 -15.11 -5.35
C PHE A 13 -8.49 -14.43 -4.14
N LEU A 14 -7.54 -15.09 -3.48
CA LEU A 14 -6.83 -14.52 -2.32
C LEU A 14 -5.82 -13.43 -2.71
N SER A 15 -5.25 -13.49 -3.92
CA SER A 15 -4.33 -12.45 -4.41
C SER A 15 -5.01 -11.11 -4.71
N ALA A 16 -6.35 -11.10 -4.81
CA ALA A 16 -7.13 -9.89 -5.09
C ALA A 16 -7.56 -9.13 -3.84
N CYS A 17 -7.30 -9.66 -2.63
CA CYS A 17 -7.51 -8.94 -1.37
C CYS A 17 -6.37 -7.94 -1.14
N GLN A 18 -6.20 -6.96 -2.04
CA GLN A 18 -5.39 -5.78 -1.74
C GLN A 18 -6.06 -4.99 -0.62
N LYS A 19 -5.25 -4.41 0.29
CA LYS A 19 -5.76 -3.50 1.32
C LYS A 19 -6.56 -2.38 0.65
N ASN A 20 -7.83 -2.26 1.00
CA ASN A 20 -8.71 -1.23 0.48
C ASN A 20 -8.62 -0.01 1.39
N TYR A 21 -7.77 0.95 1.02
CA TYR A 21 -7.67 2.22 1.70
C TYR A 21 -8.76 3.16 1.19
N THR A 22 -9.56 3.67 2.11
CA THR A 22 -10.73 4.53 1.84
C THR A 22 -10.61 5.90 2.48
N GLY A 23 -9.57 6.11 3.29
CA GLY A 23 -9.26 7.39 3.91
C GLY A 23 -8.94 8.47 2.89
N LYS A 24 -9.13 9.73 3.31
CA LYS A 24 -8.71 10.88 2.50
C LYS A 24 -7.20 10.92 2.40
N ASP A 25 -6.68 11.45 1.30
CA ASP A 25 -5.23 11.65 1.15
C ASP A 25 -4.75 12.75 2.13
N VAL A 26 -3.85 12.39 3.04
CA VAL A 26 -3.17 13.29 3.98
C VAL A 26 -1.69 13.37 3.65
N GLN A 27 -1.06 14.51 3.95
CA GLN A 27 0.38 14.67 3.72
C GLN A 27 1.13 13.69 4.64
N TRP A 28 2.04 12.90 4.06
CA TRP A 28 2.89 11.98 4.78
C TRP A 28 4.31 12.54 4.89
N GLY A 29 4.83 12.61 6.11
CA GLY A 29 6.11 13.22 6.42
C GLY A 29 6.05 14.76 6.45
N ALA A 30 6.84 15.35 7.34
CA ALA A 30 7.08 16.79 7.37
C ALA A 30 8.20 17.22 6.39
N ASP A 31 9.16 16.31 6.13
CA ASP A 31 10.37 16.54 5.33
C ASP A 31 10.34 15.84 3.96
N THR A 32 11.43 15.96 3.19
CA THR A 32 11.64 15.28 1.91
C THR A 32 11.50 13.77 2.06
N VAL A 33 10.40 13.21 1.58
CA VAL A 33 10.19 11.75 1.48
C VAL A 33 11.19 11.17 0.49
N THR A 34 12.05 10.28 0.96
CA THR A 34 13.11 9.67 0.14
C THR A 34 12.56 8.59 -0.78
N GLU A 35 13.32 8.22 -1.81
CA GLU A 35 12.98 7.09 -2.69
C GLU A 35 12.94 5.74 -1.93
N GLU A 36 13.69 5.63 -0.83
CA GLU A 36 13.64 4.45 0.04
C GLU A 36 12.31 4.36 0.82
N ASN A 37 11.82 5.49 1.34
CA ASN A 37 10.50 5.56 1.95
C ASN A 37 9.41 5.15 0.93
N LYS A 38 9.47 5.67 -0.30
CA LYS A 38 8.53 5.30 -1.38
C LYS A 38 8.63 3.84 -1.80
N LYS A 39 9.83 3.25 -1.75
CA LYS A 39 10.03 1.81 -1.99
C LYS A 39 9.34 1.00 -0.91
N CYS A 40 9.50 1.36 0.36
CA CYS A 40 8.81 0.71 1.47
C CYS A 40 7.28 0.80 1.35
N LEU A 41 6.73 1.96 0.96
CA LEU A 41 5.28 2.11 0.73
C LEU A 41 4.77 1.12 -0.33
N ARG A 42 5.50 0.96 -1.45
CA ARG A 42 5.14 0.00 -2.50
C ARG A 42 5.17 -1.43 -2.00
N GLU A 43 6.20 -1.80 -1.24
CA GLU A 43 6.35 -3.14 -0.67
C GLU A 43 5.24 -3.47 0.33
N ASN A 44 4.76 -2.48 1.09
CA ASN A 44 3.64 -2.59 2.01
C ASN A 44 2.27 -2.39 1.36
N GLN A 45 2.23 -2.25 0.03
CA GLN A 45 1.03 -2.01 -0.77
C GLN A 45 0.25 -0.76 -0.32
N ILE A 46 0.94 0.24 0.22
CA ILE A 46 0.38 1.53 0.61
C ILE A 46 0.37 2.45 -0.62
N PRO A 47 -0.80 2.92 -1.09
CA PRO A 47 -0.85 3.85 -2.21
C PRO A 47 -0.36 5.24 -1.76
N PHE A 48 0.32 5.95 -2.66
CA PHE A 48 0.75 7.32 -2.41
C PHE A 48 0.70 8.17 -3.68
N LYS A 49 0.66 9.49 -3.50
CA LYS A 49 0.65 10.49 -4.58
C LYS A 49 1.67 11.57 -4.29
N ASP A 50 2.47 11.93 -5.28
CA ASP A 50 3.38 13.06 -5.20
C ASP A 50 2.73 14.30 -5.84
N LYS A 51 2.58 15.38 -5.06
CA LYS A 51 2.00 16.65 -5.52
C LYS A 51 2.75 17.83 -4.92
N GLY A 52 3.38 18.64 -5.77
CA GLY A 52 4.10 19.85 -5.35
C GLY A 52 5.28 19.57 -4.42
N GLY A 53 6.03 18.49 -4.68
CA GLY A 53 7.17 18.08 -3.86
C GLY A 53 6.81 17.43 -2.52
N LYS A 54 5.52 17.16 -2.29
CA LYS A 54 5.00 16.50 -1.08
C LYS A 54 4.38 15.16 -1.44
N THR A 55 4.54 14.18 -0.56
CA THR A 55 3.90 12.86 -0.70
C THR A 55 2.65 12.81 0.17
N TYR A 56 1.59 12.23 -0.37
CA TYR A 56 0.31 12.05 0.30
C TYR A 56 -0.07 10.56 0.30
N ILE A 57 -0.61 10.08 1.41
CA ILE A 57 -1.12 8.71 1.58
C ILE A 57 -2.54 8.76 2.14
N PRO A 58 -3.36 7.71 1.99
CA PRO A 58 -4.64 7.63 2.68
C PRO A 58 -4.47 7.72 4.20
N GLU A 59 -5.36 8.45 4.87
CA GLU A 59 -5.37 8.62 6.33
C GLU A 59 -5.39 7.28 7.08
N ASP A 60 -6.14 6.30 6.57
CA ASP A 60 -6.23 4.94 7.10
C ASP A 60 -4.98 4.08 6.82
N ALA A 61 -4.03 4.59 6.04
CA ALA A 61 -2.70 4.00 5.86
C ALA A 61 -1.63 4.62 6.76
N PHE A 62 -1.93 5.71 7.47
CA PHE A 62 -0.92 6.53 8.14
C PHE A 62 -0.14 5.75 9.20
N ASP A 63 -0.84 5.07 10.11
CA ASP A 63 -0.19 4.29 11.18
C ASP A 63 0.66 3.15 10.62
N ILE A 64 0.22 2.52 9.52
CA ILE A 64 0.98 1.46 8.86
C ILE A 64 2.25 2.05 8.23
N ALA A 65 2.12 3.18 7.55
CA ALA A 65 3.24 3.87 6.91
C ALA A 65 4.28 4.33 7.94
N ILE A 66 3.87 4.88 9.08
CA ILE A 66 4.78 5.29 10.15
C ILE A 66 5.49 4.09 10.77
N ASN A 67 4.77 3.01 11.09
CA ASN A 67 5.36 1.85 11.73
C ASN A 67 6.25 1.00 10.81
N SER A 68 6.09 1.14 9.50
CA SER A 68 6.77 0.26 8.53
C SER A 68 7.84 0.99 7.71
N CYS A 69 7.65 2.29 7.43
CA CYS A 69 8.37 3.01 6.38
C CYS A 69 8.94 4.37 6.81
N SER A 70 8.81 4.73 8.09
CA SER A 70 9.40 5.96 8.66
C SER A 70 10.79 5.72 9.24
#